data_AF-A0A956CKW6-F1
#
_entry.id   AF-A0A956CKW6-F1
#
_cell.length_a   1.000
_cell.length_b   1.000
_cell.length_c   1.000
_cell.angle_alpha   90.00
_cell.angle_beta   90.00
_cell.angle_gamma   90.00
#
_symmetry.space_group_name_H-M   'P 1'
#
loop_
_entity.id
_entity.type
_entity.pdbx_description
1 polymer ?
#
loop_
_entity_poly.entity_id
_entity_poly.type
_entity_poly.pdbx_seq_one_letter_code
_entity_poly.pdbx_strand_id
1 'polypeptide(L)'
;MRSASILGPTVLVLGVAGCIDIPVPAVRDGGPWLDAPSYVDTDDDGLCDETELGQGTDPKDQDSDDDGVSDFIETNLLFDPLSQAVPPASWVVTLPMREGAKANLSVTVDVQGTGEDFTAYVAPTGFVGASDLGVDDVLLAARAAAAVPPSNVASFNESVPRFEGVLGATSLTVDLDFEYPGGAGSCLKPVPFRVAVKRNDGAVAAEATRLLVAVPEGQTLRSGTWCNTSAICL
;
A
#
# COMPACT_ATOMS: atom_id res chain seq x y z
N MET A 1 63.73 -29.60 32.57
CA MET A 1 62.41 -29.97 33.13
C MET A 1 61.45 -28.82 32.84
N ARG A 2 60.21 -29.17 32.51
CA ARG A 2 59.28 -28.45 31.62
C ARG A 2 58.82 -27.08 32.12
N SER A 3 58.77 -26.11 31.20
CA SER A 3 58.00 -24.87 31.34
C SER A 3 56.50 -25.17 31.50
N ALA A 4 55.85 -24.51 32.44
CA ALA A 4 54.39 -24.43 32.54
C ALA A 4 54.00 -22.95 32.68
N SER A 5 53.38 -22.41 31.64
CA SER A 5 52.78 -21.07 31.61
C SER A 5 51.38 -21.14 32.22
N ILE A 6 51.08 -20.25 33.18
CA ILE A 6 49.72 -20.02 33.69
C ILE A 6 49.32 -18.60 33.29
N LEU A 7 48.34 -18.49 32.40
CA LEU A 7 47.71 -17.26 31.95
C LEU A 7 46.69 -16.78 33.00
N GLY A 8 46.89 -15.56 33.53
CA GLY A 8 45.87 -14.78 34.24
C GLY A 8 45.08 -13.89 33.25
N PRO A 9 43.88 -13.39 33.63
CA PRO A 9 42.84 -13.08 32.67
C PRO A 9 43.08 -11.77 31.93
N THR A 10 43.12 -11.87 30.61
CA THR A 10 43.02 -10.73 29.69
C THR A 10 41.60 -10.19 29.74
N VAL A 11 41.43 -8.98 30.27
CA VAL A 11 40.21 -8.20 30.10
C VAL A 11 40.20 -7.71 28.66
N LEU A 12 39.39 -8.33 27.82
CA LEU A 12 39.15 -7.93 26.45
C LEU A 12 37.97 -6.96 26.43
N VAL A 13 38.27 -5.66 26.42
CA VAL A 13 37.28 -4.63 26.05
C VAL A 13 37.14 -4.70 24.53
N LEU A 14 36.09 -5.36 24.04
CA LEU A 14 35.68 -5.26 22.63
C LEU A 14 34.53 -4.25 22.52
N GLY A 15 34.88 -3.01 22.21
CA GLY A 15 33.95 -2.09 21.58
C GLY A 15 34.07 -2.25 20.07
N VAL A 16 33.07 -2.88 19.45
CA VAL A 16 32.64 -2.54 18.10
C VAL A 16 31.12 -2.52 18.10
N ALA A 17 30.58 -1.36 17.74
CA ALA A 17 29.22 -1.20 17.30
C ALA A 17 29.02 -2.07 16.06
N GLY A 18 28.39 -3.21 16.24
CA GLY A 18 27.66 -3.91 15.20
C GLY A 18 26.24 -3.97 15.67
N CYS A 19 25.30 -3.38 14.93
CA CYS A 19 23.92 -3.80 15.02
C CYS A 19 23.95 -5.33 14.99
N ILE A 20 23.40 -5.96 16.01
CA ILE A 20 23.05 -7.36 15.87
C ILE A 20 22.04 -7.34 14.73
N ASP A 21 22.47 -7.76 13.55
CA ASP A 21 21.59 -8.23 12.50
C ASP A 21 20.84 -9.40 13.11
N ILE A 22 19.77 -9.08 13.84
CA ILE A 22 18.72 -10.04 14.14
C ILE A 22 18.27 -10.48 12.75
N PRO A 23 18.35 -11.76 12.41
CA PRO A 23 17.76 -12.23 11.17
C PRO A 23 16.30 -11.80 11.23
N VAL A 24 15.90 -10.89 10.35
CA VAL A 24 14.48 -10.66 10.06
C VAL A 24 13.98 -12.04 9.65
N PRO A 25 13.14 -12.72 10.44
CA PRO A 25 12.56 -13.97 9.98
C PRO A 25 11.83 -13.66 8.68
N ALA A 26 12.07 -14.48 7.66
CA ALA A 26 11.51 -14.33 6.33
C ALA A 26 9.99 -14.07 6.45
N VAL A 27 9.51 -13.09 5.69
CA VAL A 27 8.11 -12.69 5.62
C VAL A 27 7.25 -13.93 5.35
N ARG A 28 6.33 -14.17 6.28
CA ARG A 28 5.13 -14.99 6.14
C ARG A 28 4.00 -14.14 6.75
N ASP A 29 3.03 -13.85 5.92
CA ASP A 29 1.89 -12.92 5.87
C ASP A 29 1.98 -11.49 6.37
N GLY A 30 3.09 -11.10 6.97
CA GLY A 30 3.20 -9.76 7.54
C GLY A 30 2.23 -9.53 8.72
N GLY A 31 1.48 -10.55 9.13
CA GLY A 31 0.69 -10.61 10.33
C GLY A 31 1.54 -10.85 11.58
N PRO A 32 1.00 -10.51 12.77
CA PRO A 32 1.73 -10.64 14.03
C PRO A 32 1.78 -12.07 14.61
N TRP A 33 1.20 -13.07 13.93
CA TRP A 33 1.06 -14.44 14.44
C TRP A 33 1.92 -15.43 13.63
N LEU A 34 2.41 -16.47 14.29
CA LEU A 34 3.22 -17.51 13.66
C LEU A 34 2.29 -18.55 13.03
N ASP A 35 2.27 -18.63 11.69
CA ASP A 35 1.53 -19.64 10.94
C ASP A 35 1.90 -21.06 11.39
N ALA A 36 0.90 -21.90 11.58
CA ALA A 36 1.08 -23.33 11.67
C ALA A 36 1.33 -23.90 10.26
N PRO A 37 1.67 -25.20 10.10
CA PRO A 37 2.10 -25.73 8.82
C PRO A 37 0.94 -25.99 7.82
N SER A 38 -0.27 -25.49 8.07
CA SER A 38 -1.41 -25.62 7.16
C SER A 38 -1.47 -24.43 6.22
N TYR A 39 -0.90 -24.60 5.03
CA TYR A 39 -1.02 -23.65 3.91
C TYR A 39 -2.37 -23.80 3.21
N VAL A 40 -3.47 -23.90 3.97
CA VAL A 40 -4.82 -24.01 3.41
C VAL A 40 -5.42 -22.61 3.40
N ASP A 41 -5.87 -22.22 2.22
CA ASP A 41 -6.61 -21.02 1.89
C ASP A 41 -7.84 -21.56 1.14
N THR A 42 -8.96 -21.66 1.84
CA THR A 42 -10.16 -22.40 1.40
C THR A 42 -11.01 -21.58 0.43
N ASP A 43 -10.95 -20.26 0.51
CA ASP A 43 -11.70 -19.34 -0.36
C ASP A 43 -10.84 -18.67 -1.44
N ASP A 44 -9.53 -18.91 -1.46
CA ASP A 44 -8.55 -18.44 -2.44
C ASP A 44 -8.41 -16.89 -2.45
N ASP A 45 -8.63 -16.23 -1.32
CA ASP A 45 -8.47 -14.77 -1.17
C ASP A 45 -7.00 -14.34 -0.92
N GLY A 46 -6.17 -15.29 -0.45
CA GLY A 46 -4.75 -15.11 -0.15
C GLY A 46 -4.38 -15.10 1.34
N LEU A 47 -5.36 -15.08 2.25
CA LEU A 47 -5.18 -15.37 3.67
C LEU A 47 -5.31 -16.87 3.93
N CYS A 48 -4.59 -17.37 4.93
CA CYS A 48 -4.77 -18.75 5.35
C CYS A 48 -6.00 -18.89 6.24
N ASP A 49 -6.69 -20.04 6.16
CA ASP A 49 -7.82 -20.37 7.04
C ASP A 49 -7.50 -20.13 8.53
N GLU A 50 -6.26 -20.39 8.95
CA GLU A 50 -5.87 -20.18 10.35
C GLU A 50 -5.66 -18.71 10.72
N THR A 51 -5.12 -17.91 9.80
CA THR A 51 -4.99 -16.46 9.95
C THR A 51 -6.38 -15.85 10.03
N GLU A 52 -7.26 -16.26 9.13
CA GLU A 52 -8.67 -15.84 9.10
C GLU A 52 -9.40 -16.20 10.40
N LEU A 53 -9.32 -17.46 10.85
CA LEU A 53 -9.88 -17.86 12.15
C LEU A 53 -9.28 -17.08 13.33
N GLY A 54 -8.01 -16.69 13.24
CA GLY A 54 -7.33 -15.86 14.23
C GLY A 54 -7.79 -14.40 14.24
N GLN A 55 -8.17 -13.87 13.08
CA GLN A 55 -8.69 -12.52 12.89
C GLN A 55 -10.22 -12.44 13.10
N GLY A 56 -10.91 -13.58 12.98
CA GLY A 56 -12.36 -13.71 13.14
C GLY A 56 -13.15 -13.66 11.82
N THR A 57 -12.47 -13.69 10.67
CA THR A 57 -13.07 -13.80 9.33
C THR A 57 -13.52 -15.24 9.04
N ASP A 58 -14.32 -15.46 8.00
CA ASP A 58 -14.82 -16.78 7.57
C ASP A 58 -13.92 -17.37 6.48
N PRO A 59 -13.19 -18.48 6.73
CA PRO A 59 -12.29 -19.12 5.76
C PRO A 59 -12.93 -19.61 4.44
N LYS A 60 -14.20 -19.35 4.22
CA LYS A 60 -14.97 -19.78 3.05
C LYS A 60 -15.54 -18.59 2.30
N ASP A 61 -15.23 -17.38 2.73
CA ASP A 61 -15.82 -16.16 2.24
C ASP A 61 -14.75 -15.07 2.10
N GLN A 62 -14.39 -14.75 0.86
CA GLN A 62 -13.30 -13.81 0.55
C GLN A 62 -13.53 -12.40 1.14
N ASP A 63 -14.75 -12.05 1.53
CA ASP A 63 -15.22 -10.73 1.96
C ASP A 63 -16.17 -10.93 3.14
N SER A 64 -15.63 -11.15 4.35
CA SER A 64 -16.38 -11.61 5.52
C SER A 64 -17.45 -10.63 6.02
N ASP A 65 -17.38 -9.36 5.61
CA ASP A 65 -18.33 -8.33 6.00
C ASP A 65 -19.23 -7.82 4.85
N ASP A 66 -19.10 -8.40 3.66
CA ASP A 66 -19.85 -8.13 2.44
C ASP A 66 -19.75 -6.65 1.95
N ASP A 67 -18.62 -5.97 2.16
CA ASP A 67 -18.46 -4.58 1.76
C ASP A 67 -17.99 -4.40 0.30
N GLY A 68 -17.41 -5.45 -0.28
CA GLY A 68 -16.86 -5.56 -1.63
C GLY A 68 -15.34 -5.51 -1.71
N VAL A 69 -14.61 -5.51 -0.60
CA VAL A 69 -13.14 -5.64 -0.51
C VAL A 69 -12.80 -6.96 0.17
N SER A 70 -11.78 -7.69 -0.32
CA SER A 70 -11.47 -8.97 0.32
C SER A 70 -10.75 -8.82 1.65
N ASP A 71 -10.92 -9.79 2.55
CA ASP A 71 -10.30 -9.83 3.88
C ASP A 71 -8.78 -9.67 3.80
N PHE A 72 -8.16 -10.34 2.82
CA PHE A 72 -6.73 -10.19 2.49
C PHE A 72 -6.35 -8.74 2.19
N ILE A 73 -7.13 -8.05 1.36
CA ILE A 73 -6.82 -6.67 0.95
C ILE A 73 -7.02 -5.70 2.10
N GLU A 74 -8.07 -5.88 2.89
CA GLU A 74 -8.33 -5.06 4.06
C GLU A 74 -7.23 -5.21 5.10
N THR A 75 -6.84 -6.44 5.42
CA THR A 75 -5.74 -6.76 6.33
C THR A 75 -4.44 -6.10 5.87
N ASN A 76 -4.10 -6.23 4.58
CA ASN A 76 -2.87 -5.65 4.03
C ASN A 76 -2.88 -4.11 3.97
N LEU A 77 -4.05 -3.50 3.92
CA LEU A 77 -4.21 -2.05 3.97
C LEU A 77 -4.46 -1.51 5.38
N LEU A 78 -4.37 -2.36 6.41
CA LEU A 78 -4.60 -2.05 7.83
C LEU A 78 -6.04 -1.59 8.13
N PHE A 79 -7.02 -2.13 7.40
CA PHE A 79 -8.44 -2.04 7.72
C PHE A 79 -8.89 -3.23 8.57
N ASP A 80 -10.11 -3.13 9.10
CA ASP A 80 -10.74 -4.18 9.90
C ASP A 80 -11.65 -5.01 8.97
N PRO A 81 -11.30 -6.27 8.64
CA PRO A 81 -12.03 -7.10 7.68
C PRO A 81 -13.42 -7.56 8.17
N LEU A 82 -13.80 -7.19 9.40
CA LEU A 82 -15.11 -7.51 9.98
C LEU A 82 -16.02 -6.29 10.07
N SER A 83 -15.61 -5.18 9.48
CA SER A 83 -16.24 -3.89 9.67
C SER A 83 -16.50 -3.21 8.34
N GLN A 84 -17.79 -3.16 7.99
CA GLN A 84 -18.33 -2.44 6.82
C GLN A 84 -18.01 -0.93 6.81
N ALA A 85 -17.25 -0.43 7.78
CA ALA A 85 -16.46 0.78 7.63
C ALA A 85 -15.35 0.56 6.58
N VAL A 86 -15.80 0.39 5.33
CA VAL A 86 -15.03 0.44 4.08
C VAL A 86 -13.88 1.43 4.21
N PRO A 87 -12.71 1.22 3.58
CA PRO A 87 -11.95 2.36 3.09
C PRO A 87 -12.98 3.29 2.42
N PRO A 88 -13.14 4.55 2.86
CA PRO A 88 -14.22 5.42 2.41
C PRO A 88 -14.37 5.26 0.90
N ALA A 89 -15.57 5.08 0.33
CA ALA A 89 -15.71 4.79 -1.11
C ALA A 89 -14.95 5.77 -2.03
N SER A 90 -14.56 6.94 -1.52
CA SER A 90 -13.63 7.89 -2.12
C SER A 90 -12.14 7.46 -2.18
N TRP A 91 -11.76 6.31 -1.64
CA TRP A 91 -10.39 5.77 -1.57
C TRP A 91 -10.17 4.63 -2.57
N VAL A 92 -11.25 3.99 -2.99
CA VAL A 92 -11.25 2.93 -3.99
C VAL A 92 -11.65 3.49 -5.35
N VAL A 93 -10.87 3.18 -6.37
CA VAL A 93 -11.18 3.53 -7.76
C VAL A 93 -11.20 2.27 -8.62
N THR A 94 -12.28 2.06 -9.36
CA THR A 94 -12.40 0.93 -10.28
C THR A 94 -11.91 1.31 -11.67
N LEU A 95 -11.10 0.46 -12.29
CA LEU A 95 -10.59 0.62 -13.65
C LEU A 95 -11.04 -0.57 -14.50
N PRO A 96 -11.89 -0.39 -15.53
CA PRO A 96 -12.31 -1.51 -16.37
C PRO A 96 -11.11 -2.16 -17.08
N MET A 97 -11.05 -3.50 -17.09
CA MET A 97 -10.03 -4.28 -17.81
C MET A 97 -10.29 -4.31 -19.33
N ARG A 98 -10.35 -3.12 -19.92
CA ARG A 98 -10.42 -2.92 -21.36
C ARG A 98 -9.30 -1.99 -21.74
N GLU A 99 -8.52 -2.38 -22.74
CA GLU A 99 -7.41 -1.56 -23.24
C GLU A 99 -7.87 -0.11 -23.50
N GLY A 100 -7.13 0.85 -22.94
CA GLY A 100 -7.43 2.27 -23.03
C GLY A 100 -8.61 2.75 -22.18
N ALA A 101 -9.19 1.90 -21.31
CA ALA A 101 -10.14 2.34 -20.31
C ALA A 101 -9.46 3.30 -19.33
N LYS A 102 -10.20 4.32 -18.87
CA LYS A 102 -9.67 5.38 -18.02
C LYS A 102 -10.44 5.49 -16.72
N ALA A 103 -9.72 5.86 -15.67
CA ALA A 103 -10.28 6.25 -14.38
C ALA A 103 -9.56 7.49 -13.87
N ASN A 104 -10.19 8.23 -12.96
CA ASN A 104 -9.59 9.37 -12.29
C ASN A 104 -9.84 9.30 -10.79
N LEU A 105 -8.92 9.86 -10.01
CA LEU A 105 -9.02 9.96 -8.56
C LEU A 105 -8.40 11.27 -8.08
N SER A 106 -9.12 12.00 -7.25
CA SER A 106 -8.58 13.17 -6.53
C SER A 106 -8.19 12.75 -5.11
N VAL A 107 -6.92 12.94 -4.77
CA VAL A 107 -6.37 12.63 -3.45
C VAL A 107 -6.03 13.93 -2.73
N THR A 108 -6.69 14.17 -1.61
CA THR A 108 -6.41 15.32 -0.74
C THR A 108 -5.56 14.89 0.46
N VAL A 109 -4.52 15.66 0.75
CA VAL A 109 -3.66 15.51 1.92
C VAL A 109 -3.48 16.83 2.65
N ASP A 110 -3.35 16.79 3.97
CA ASP A 110 -3.13 17.97 4.80
C ASP A 110 -1.64 18.16 5.11
N VAL A 111 -1.12 19.38 4.90
CA VAL A 111 0.26 19.75 5.20
C VAL A 111 0.33 21.02 6.04
N GLN A 112 1.50 21.26 6.62
CA GLN A 112 1.86 22.52 7.26
C GLN A 112 3.03 23.16 6.49
N GLY A 113 2.80 24.34 5.94
CA GLY A 113 3.80 25.07 5.15
C GLY A 113 4.31 26.34 5.83
N THR A 114 5.53 26.73 5.50
CA THR A 114 6.20 27.97 5.93
C THR A 114 6.68 28.82 4.74
N GLY A 115 6.27 28.45 3.52
CA GLY A 115 6.66 29.07 2.25
C GLY A 115 7.51 28.16 1.36
N GLU A 116 7.69 26.89 1.74
CA GLU A 116 8.40 25.89 0.93
C GLU A 116 7.50 25.24 -0.14
N ASP A 117 8.16 24.55 -1.09
CA ASP A 117 7.47 23.79 -2.13
C ASP A 117 7.21 22.35 -1.70
N PHE A 118 6.08 21.81 -2.15
CA PHE A 118 5.68 20.43 -1.94
C PHE A 118 5.46 19.75 -3.29
N THR A 119 6.01 18.56 -3.49
CA THR A 119 5.82 17.75 -4.71
C THR A 119 5.19 16.42 -4.34
N ALA A 120 4.13 16.03 -5.04
CA ALA A 120 3.49 14.73 -4.88
C ALA A 120 4.22 13.64 -5.68
N TYR A 121 4.26 12.44 -5.11
CA TYR A 121 4.82 11.25 -5.73
C TYR A 121 3.84 10.10 -5.54
N VAL A 122 3.56 9.40 -6.62
CA VAL A 122 2.79 8.15 -6.58
C VAL A 122 3.79 7.00 -6.59
N ALA A 123 3.59 6.02 -5.72
CA ALA A 123 4.43 4.84 -5.64
C ALA A 123 3.60 3.62 -5.22
N PRO A 124 4.03 2.40 -5.56
CA PRO A 124 3.43 1.20 -4.97
C PRO A 124 3.62 1.21 -3.45
N THR A 125 2.71 0.58 -2.72
CA THR A 125 2.84 0.38 -1.27
C THR A 125 3.90 -0.67 -0.89
N GLY A 126 4.44 -1.38 -1.88
CA GLY A 126 5.33 -2.53 -1.67
C GLY A 126 4.58 -3.85 -1.55
N PHE A 127 3.25 -3.79 -1.44
CA PHE A 127 2.36 -4.92 -1.65
C PHE A 127 2.24 -5.20 -3.15
N VAL A 128 2.61 -6.41 -3.54
CA VAL A 128 2.29 -6.96 -4.85
C VAL A 128 1.13 -7.89 -4.57
N GLY A 129 -0.10 -7.46 -4.87
CA GLY A 129 -1.21 -8.41 -4.96
C GLY A 129 -0.86 -9.48 -6.00
N ALA A 130 -1.69 -10.51 -6.12
CA ALA A 130 -1.56 -11.59 -7.11
C ALA A 130 -1.33 -11.16 -8.57
N SER A 131 -1.44 -9.87 -8.88
CA SER A 131 -1.36 -9.30 -10.19
C SER A 131 0.02 -8.76 -10.52
N ASP A 132 0.53 -9.13 -11.69
CA ASP A 132 1.62 -8.44 -12.42
C ASP A 132 1.26 -6.99 -12.83
N LEU A 133 0.22 -6.39 -12.24
CA LEU A 133 -0.28 -5.05 -12.57
C LEU A 133 0.03 -4.12 -11.39
N GLY A 134 1.03 -3.26 -11.55
CA GLY A 134 1.41 -2.25 -10.57
C GLY A 134 0.85 -0.88 -10.90
N VAL A 135 0.96 0.06 -9.95
CA VAL A 135 0.53 1.44 -10.18
C VAL A 135 1.31 2.11 -11.31
N ASP A 136 2.58 1.74 -11.49
CA ASP A 136 3.43 2.27 -12.57
C ASP A 136 2.96 1.82 -13.96
N ASP A 137 2.19 0.71 -14.05
CA ASP A 137 1.63 0.22 -15.31
C ASP A 137 0.33 0.92 -15.70
N VAL A 138 -0.41 1.46 -14.72
CA VAL A 138 -1.73 2.07 -14.93
C VAL A 138 -1.74 3.58 -14.77
N LEU A 139 -0.75 4.19 -14.10
CA LEU A 139 -0.71 5.62 -13.85
C LEU A 139 -0.32 6.36 -15.12
N LEU A 140 -1.27 7.12 -15.68
CA LEU A 140 -1.07 7.93 -16.87
C LEU A 140 -0.50 9.31 -16.51
N ALA A 141 -1.05 9.95 -15.47
CA ALA A 141 -0.61 11.28 -15.05
C ALA A 141 -0.94 11.55 -13.58
N ALA A 142 -0.13 12.40 -12.95
CA ALA A 142 -0.41 12.99 -11.65
C ALA A 142 -0.21 14.51 -11.75
N ARG A 143 -1.18 15.30 -11.29
CA ARG A 143 -1.16 16.77 -11.37
C ARG A 143 -1.54 17.41 -10.04
N ALA A 144 -0.90 18.53 -9.72
CA ALA A 144 -1.34 19.38 -8.62
C ALA A 144 -2.61 20.12 -9.05
N ALA A 145 -3.73 19.89 -8.37
CA ALA A 145 -5.05 20.27 -8.87
C ALA A 145 -5.69 21.41 -8.08
N ALA A 146 -5.62 21.36 -6.74
CA ALA A 146 -6.24 22.38 -5.89
C ALA A 146 -5.56 22.49 -4.53
N ALA A 147 -5.83 23.58 -3.82
CA ALA A 147 -5.43 23.78 -2.44
C ALA A 147 -6.54 24.47 -1.64
N VAL A 148 -6.69 24.11 -0.37
CA VAL A 148 -7.64 24.73 0.55
C VAL A 148 -6.92 25.19 1.83
N PRO A 149 -6.95 26.49 2.17
CA PRO A 149 -7.47 27.58 1.35
C PRO A 149 -6.56 27.85 0.12
N PRO A 150 -7.11 28.29 -1.03
CA PRO A 150 -6.31 28.53 -2.24
C PRO A 150 -5.22 29.60 -2.04
N SER A 151 -5.44 30.56 -1.13
CA SER A 151 -4.48 31.62 -0.82
C SER A 151 -3.19 31.14 -0.18
N ASN A 152 -3.15 29.89 0.29
CA ASN A 152 -1.97 29.33 0.93
C ASN A 152 -0.97 28.75 -0.07
N VAL A 153 -1.26 28.73 -1.37
CA VAL A 153 -0.36 28.24 -2.42
C VAL A 153 -0.10 29.36 -3.42
N ALA A 154 1.16 29.64 -3.73
CA ALA A 154 1.54 30.72 -4.64
C ALA A 154 1.24 30.35 -6.11
N SER A 155 1.57 29.12 -6.49
CA SER A 155 1.38 28.60 -7.84
C SER A 155 1.34 27.07 -7.86
N PHE A 156 0.77 26.51 -8.92
CA PHE A 156 0.84 25.09 -9.25
C PHE A 156 1.76 24.90 -10.44
N ASN A 157 2.61 23.89 -10.39
CA ASN A 157 3.30 23.38 -11.57
C ASN A 157 2.48 22.20 -12.12
N GLU A 158 2.13 22.22 -13.40
CA GLU A 158 1.35 21.14 -14.02
C GLU A 158 2.26 20.10 -14.71
N SER A 159 3.53 20.44 -14.98
CA SER A 159 4.49 19.52 -15.60
C SER A 159 5.06 18.49 -14.61
N VAL A 160 5.03 18.83 -13.33
CA VAL A 160 5.30 17.95 -12.19
C VAL A 160 4.26 18.29 -11.12
N PRO A 161 3.67 17.34 -10.38
CA PRO A 161 2.61 17.64 -9.42
C PRO A 161 3.15 18.38 -8.18
N ARG A 162 3.44 19.67 -8.34
CA ARG A 162 4.08 20.53 -7.35
C ARG A 162 3.20 21.73 -6.98
N PHE A 163 3.18 22.00 -5.69
CA PHE A 163 2.58 23.16 -5.04
C PHE A 163 3.72 24.07 -4.57
N GLU A 164 3.76 25.30 -5.06
CA GLU A 164 4.85 26.23 -4.81
C GLU A 164 4.48 27.22 -3.70
N GLY A 165 5.42 27.48 -2.79
CA GLY A 165 5.25 28.48 -1.74
C GLY A 165 4.09 28.24 -0.78
N VAL A 166 3.95 27.02 -0.24
CA VAL A 166 2.80 26.64 0.60
C VAL A 166 2.93 27.21 2.02
N LEU A 167 1.85 27.79 2.55
CA LEU A 167 1.80 28.48 3.85
C LEU A 167 0.73 27.90 4.79
N GLY A 168 1.02 27.82 6.09
CA GLY A 168 0.07 27.41 7.12
C GLY A 168 -0.53 26.02 6.91
N ALA A 169 -1.65 25.77 7.58
CA ALA A 169 -2.44 24.55 7.43
C ALA A 169 -3.13 24.56 6.06
N THR A 170 -2.81 23.60 5.20
CA THR A 170 -3.33 23.56 3.83
C THR A 170 -3.66 22.14 3.40
N SER A 171 -4.85 21.93 2.85
CA SER A 171 -5.24 20.71 2.18
C SER A 171 -4.86 20.79 0.71
N LEU A 172 -3.91 19.97 0.25
CA LEU A 172 -3.44 19.90 -1.13
C LEU A 172 -4.14 18.75 -1.85
N THR A 173 -4.66 19.02 -3.04
CA THR A 173 -5.35 18.00 -3.87
C THR A 173 -4.51 17.67 -5.09
N VAL A 174 -4.22 16.38 -5.24
CA VAL A 174 -3.52 15.79 -6.37
C VAL A 174 -4.53 14.99 -7.18
N ASP A 175 -4.69 15.31 -8.45
CA ASP A 175 -5.49 14.48 -9.34
C ASP A 175 -4.60 13.45 -10.02
N LEU A 176 -5.10 12.23 -10.10
CA LEU A 176 -4.48 11.08 -10.74
C LEU A 176 -5.36 10.62 -11.89
N ASP A 177 -4.74 10.42 -13.05
CA ASP A 177 -5.37 9.79 -14.20
C ASP A 177 -4.76 8.41 -14.39
N PHE A 178 -5.62 7.41 -14.61
CA PHE A 178 -5.23 6.03 -14.86
C PHE A 178 -5.70 5.59 -16.23
N GLU A 179 -4.93 4.72 -16.87
CA GLU A 179 -5.28 4.06 -18.11
C GLU A 179 -4.92 2.58 -18.03
N TYR A 180 -5.86 1.70 -18.41
CA TYR A 180 -5.60 0.27 -18.40
C TYR A 180 -4.75 -0.12 -19.62
N PRO A 181 -3.55 -0.71 -19.43
CA PRO A 181 -2.60 -0.94 -20.52
C PRO A 181 -3.05 -2.03 -21.50
N GLY A 182 -4.05 -2.83 -21.14
CA GLY A 182 -4.56 -3.95 -21.93
C GLY A 182 -4.34 -5.30 -21.24
N GLY A 183 -4.74 -6.36 -21.92
CA GLY A 183 -4.75 -7.72 -21.36
C GLY A 183 -6.08 -8.06 -20.69
N ALA A 184 -6.64 -9.21 -21.05
CA ALA A 184 -7.86 -9.70 -20.42
C ALA A 184 -7.56 -10.31 -19.05
N GLY A 185 -8.51 -10.19 -18.13
CA GLY A 185 -8.50 -10.88 -16.84
C GLY A 185 -9.91 -11.36 -16.50
N SER A 186 -10.00 -12.43 -15.73
CA SER A 186 -11.28 -13.00 -15.27
C SER A 186 -11.59 -12.67 -13.80
N CYS A 187 -10.67 -12.01 -13.11
CA CYS A 187 -10.71 -11.73 -11.68
C CYS A 187 -10.30 -10.27 -11.38
N LEU A 188 -10.69 -9.75 -10.22
CA LEU A 188 -10.35 -8.42 -9.72
C LEU A 188 -8.86 -8.36 -9.39
N LYS A 189 -8.17 -7.34 -9.93
CA LYS A 189 -6.74 -7.12 -9.66
C LYS A 189 -6.54 -5.88 -8.78
N PRO A 190 -6.12 -6.06 -7.52
CA PRO A 190 -5.82 -4.94 -6.63
C PRO A 190 -4.49 -4.28 -7.03
N VAL A 191 -4.51 -2.96 -7.12
CA VAL A 191 -3.36 -2.11 -7.39
C VAL A 191 -3.29 -1.05 -6.29
N PRO A 192 -2.79 -1.39 -5.08
CA PRO A 192 -2.65 -0.42 -4.01
C PRO A 192 -1.44 0.48 -4.27
N PHE A 193 -1.61 1.75 -3.91
CA PHE A 193 -0.57 2.75 -4.07
C PHE A 193 -0.66 3.81 -2.99
N ARG A 194 0.43 4.54 -2.84
CA ARG A 194 0.58 5.66 -1.92
C ARG A 194 0.85 6.93 -2.70
N VAL A 195 0.22 8.01 -2.26
CA VAL A 195 0.50 9.38 -2.69
C VAL A 195 1.28 10.05 -1.56
N ALA A 196 2.58 10.22 -1.73
CA ALA A 196 3.45 10.88 -0.79
C ALA A 196 3.70 12.32 -1.24
N VAL A 197 3.39 13.29 -0.40
CA VAL A 197 3.72 14.70 -0.64
C VAL A 197 4.99 15.04 0.14
N LYS A 198 6.05 15.39 -0.60
CA LYS A 198 7.37 15.68 -0.03
C LYS A 198 7.71 17.14 -0.16
N ARG A 199 8.36 17.65 0.87
CA ARG A 199 9.04 18.96 0.86
C ARG A 199 10.25 18.93 -0.06
N ASN A 200 10.70 20.11 -0.47
CA ASN A 200 11.91 20.29 -1.28
C ASN A 200 13.21 19.76 -0.62
N ASP A 201 13.24 19.60 0.69
CA ASP A 201 14.34 18.95 1.45
C ASP A 201 14.28 17.41 1.44
N GLY A 202 13.25 16.83 0.80
CA GLY A 202 13.05 15.39 0.67
C GLY A 202 12.22 14.77 1.80
N ALA A 203 11.86 15.52 2.85
CA ALA A 203 11.02 15.00 3.92
C ALA A 203 9.59 14.74 3.45
N VAL A 204 9.02 13.59 3.83
CA VAL A 204 7.59 13.30 3.62
C VAL A 204 6.79 14.15 4.60
N ALA A 205 5.91 15.01 4.07
CA ALA A 205 5.07 15.89 4.86
C ALA A 205 3.68 15.31 5.10
N ALA A 206 3.16 14.57 4.12
CA ALA A 206 1.92 13.84 4.22
C ALA A 206 1.95 12.65 3.28
N GLU A 207 1.16 11.62 3.60
CA GLU A 207 0.99 10.44 2.77
C GLU A 207 -0.46 9.96 2.86
N ALA A 208 -0.97 9.41 1.75
CA ALA A 208 -2.28 8.79 1.70
C ALA A 208 -2.23 7.52 0.85
N THR A 209 -2.74 6.42 1.40
CA THR A 209 -2.88 5.14 0.68
C THR A 209 -4.23 5.07 -0.02
N ARG A 210 -4.25 4.50 -1.22
CA ARG A 210 -5.44 4.33 -2.05
C ARG A 210 -5.40 2.96 -2.73
N LEU A 211 -6.57 2.49 -3.14
CA LEU A 211 -6.72 1.23 -3.84
C LEU A 211 -7.33 1.49 -5.22
N LEU A 212 -6.60 1.15 -6.27
CA LEU A 212 -7.19 0.96 -7.59
C LEU A 212 -7.51 -0.52 -7.75
N VAL A 213 -8.69 -0.85 -8.28
CA VAL A 213 -9.03 -2.23 -8.62
C VAL A 213 -9.30 -2.29 -10.10
N ALA A 214 -8.51 -3.09 -10.84
CA ALA A 214 -8.85 -3.40 -12.21
C ALA A 214 -9.97 -4.45 -12.22
N VAL A 215 -11.08 -4.16 -12.92
CA VAL A 215 -12.32 -4.94 -12.88
C VAL A 215 -12.63 -5.52 -14.26
N PRO A 216 -12.82 -6.85 -14.41
CA PRO A 216 -13.28 -7.45 -15.65
C PRO A 216 -14.59 -6.84 -16.15
N GLU A 217 -14.79 -6.78 -17.47
CA GLU A 217 -16.03 -6.24 -18.03
C GLU A 217 -17.25 -7.04 -17.53
N GLY A 218 -18.26 -6.34 -17.02
CA GLY A 218 -19.48 -6.94 -16.49
C GLY A 218 -19.40 -7.43 -15.05
N GLN A 219 -18.25 -7.31 -14.38
CA GLN A 219 -18.12 -7.57 -12.94
C GLN A 219 -18.16 -6.26 -12.13
N THR A 220 -18.31 -6.40 -10.81
CA THR A 220 -18.23 -5.33 -9.82
C THR A 220 -17.34 -5.78 -8.67
N LEU A 221 -16.96 -4.88 -7.78
CA LEU A 221 -16.22 -5.24 -6.57
C LEU A 221 -16.97 -6.29 -5.72
N ARG A 222 -18.30 -6.15 -5.61
CA ARG A 222 -19.17 -7.05 -4.81
C ARG A 222 -19.53 -8.38 -5.47
N SER A 223 -19.23 -8.54 -6.76
CA SER A 223 -19.71 -9.69 -7.54
C SER A 223 -18.60 -10.34 -8.37
N GLY A 224 -17.40 -9.76 -8.32
CA GLY A 224 -16.23 -10.27 -9.00
C GLY A 224 -15.43 -11.14 -8.05
N THR A 225 -14.69 -12.09 -8.60
CA THR A 225 -13.76 -12.93 -7.83
C THR A 225 -12.41 -12.24 -7.79
N TRP A 226 -11.76 -12.16 -6.63
CA TRP A 226 -10.41 -11.62 -6.53
C TRP A 226 -9.39 -12.57 -7.16
N CYS A 227 -8.33 -12.03 -7.76
CA CYS A 227 -7.29 -12.88 -8.34
C CYS A 227 -6.51 -13.58 -7.23
N ASN A 228 -6.51 -14.91 -7.26
CA ASN A 228 -5.76 -15.75 -6.32
C ASN A 228 -4.26 -15.39 -6.35
N THR A 229 -3.69 -15.12 -5.17
CA THR A 229 -2.28 -14.81 -4.91
C THR A 229 -1.39 -16.05 -4.97
N SER A 230 -1.47 -16.86 -6.03
CA SER A 230 -0.58 -18.02 -6.24
C SER A 230 -0.24 -18.81 -4.97
N ALA A 231 -1.24 -19.32 -4.24
CA ALA A 231 -1.16 -20.47 -3.32
C ALA A 231 0.08 -20.55 -2.39
N ILE A 232 0.51 -19.41 -1.87
CA ILE A 232 1.43 -19.38 -0.74
C ILE A 232 0.67 -18.55 0.27
N CYS A 233 0.31 -19.15 1.41
CA CYS A 233 0.09 -18.43 2.65
C CYS A 233 1.26 -17.48 2.87
N LEU A 234 1.09 -16.25 2.38
CA LEU A 234 2.17 -15.37 1.95
C LEU A 234 2.34 -14.29 2.95
#